data_AF-W7FEF8-F1
#
_entry.id   AF-W7FEF8-F1
#
_cell.length_a   1.000
_cell.length_b   1.000
_cell.length_c   1.000
_cell.angle_alpha   90.00
_cell.angle_beta   90.00
_cell.angle_gamma   90.00
#
_symmetry.space_group_name_H-M   'P 1'
#
loop_
_entity.id
_entity.type
_entity.pdbx_description
1 polymer ?
#
loop_
_entity_poly.entity_id
_entity_poly.type
_entity_poly.pdbx_seq_one_letter_code
_entity_poly.pdbx_strand_id
1 'polypeptide(L)'
;MTFLKFIYLIVVPLGIFLLLSCLLKVRFLVTFSYSFCRKKIGDTPLRIVSIILFINFLIFITESYKLKYNVRNMYSANELITGITSDHLKLYKWRHERNWWIGLSNLCIWIMIWRSTGIINYYVKYLEQRKRQIKLL
;
A
#
# COMPACT_ATOMS: atom_id res chain seq x y z
N MET A 1 8.49 11.85 14.28
CA MET A 1 7.72 11.78 13.01
C MET A 1 6.45 10.98 13.26
N THR A 2 5.28 11.44 12.83
CA THR A 2 4.03 10.66 12.92
C THR A 2 4.10 9.41 12.04
N PHE A 3 3.51 8.30 12.49
CA PHE A 3 3.47 7.01 11.76
C PHE A 3 3.00 7.16 10.30
N LEU A 4 2.05 8.07 10.05
CA LEU A 4 1.57 8.43 8.72
C LEU A 4 2.69 8.96 7.80
N LYS A 5 3.57 9.82 8.34
CA LYS A 5 4.71 10.38 7.59
C LYS A 5 5.73 9.32 7.25
N PHE A 6 6.00 8.37 8.16
CA PHE A 6 6.88 7.24 7.88
C PHE A 6 6.35 6.40 6.70
N ILE A 7 5.06 6.12 6.68
CA ILE A 7 4.44 5.32 5.61
C ILE A 7 4.49 6.06 4.28
N TYR A 8 4.16 7.35 4.24
CA TYR A 8 4.27 8.10 3.00
C TYR A 8 5.70 8.32 2.52
N LEU A 9 6.67 8.45 3.42
CA LEU A 9 8.06 8.70 3.06
C LEU A 9 8.80 7.43 2.61
N ILE A 10 8.48 6.28 3.20
CA ILE A 10 9.26 5.05 2.99
C ILE A 10 8.44 4.00 2.24
N VAL A 11 7.20 3.73 2.66
CA VAL A 11 6.40 2.64 2.10
C VAL A 11 5.90 2.96 0.69
N VAL A 12 5.55 4.23 0.41
CA VAL A 12 5.12 4.65 -0.93
C VAL A 12 6.27 4.56 -1.95
N PRO A 13 7.45 5.19 -1.73
CA PRO A 13 8.53 5.08 -2.70
C PRO A 13 9.05 3.65 -2.86
N LEU A 14 9.05 2.86 -1.77
CA LEU A 14 9.41 1.44 -1.84
C LEU A 14 8.46 0.66 -2.75
N GLY A 15 7.14 0.85 -2.63
CA GLY A 15 6.16 0.21 -3.50
C GLY A 15 6.38 0.57 -4.98
N ILE A 16 6.60 1.86 -5.26
CA ILE A 16 6.90 2.35 -6.62
C ILE A 16 8.19 1.72 -7.15
N PHE A 17 9.26 1.71 -6.35
CA PHE A 17 10.54 1.13 -6.71
C PHE A 17 10.43 -0.36 -7.04
N LEU A 18 9.71 -1.13 -6.22
CA LEU A 18 9.50 -2.56 -6.46
C LEU A 18 8.67 -2.81 -7.73
N LEU A 19 7.64 -2.00 -7.98
CA LEU A 19 6.83 -2.10 -9.19
C LEU A 19 7.65 -1.77 -10.44
N LEU A 20 8.39 -0.65 -10.43
CA LEU A 20 9.26 -0.25 -11.53
C LEU A 20 10.37 -1.26 -11.78
N SER A 21 10.97 -1.78 -10.71
CA SER A 21 11.98 -2.85 -10.79
C SER A 21 11.47 -4.08 -11.52
N CYS A 22 10.20 -4.45 -11.31
CA CYS A 22 9.55 -5.54 -12.04
C CYS A 22 9.31 -5.19 -13.52
N LEU A 23 8.94 -3.94 -13.83
CA LEU A 23 8.62 -3.47 -15.18
C LEU A 23 9.86 -3.27 -16.06
N LEU A 24 10.97 -2.81 -15.48
CA LEU A 24 12.23 -2.53 -16.20
C LEU A 24 12.94 -3.80 -16.71
N LYS A 25 12.49 -4.99 -16.30
CA LYS A 25 13.03 -6.31 -16.70
C LYS A 25 14.54 -6.49 -16.43
N VAL A 26 15.15 -5.64 -15.61
CA VAL A 26 16.55 -5.80 -15.19
C VAL A 26 16.63 -7.00 -14.25
N ARG A 27 17.34 -8.05 -14.66
CA ARG A 27 17.37 -9.36 -13.96
C ARG A 27 17.66 -9.23 -12.46
N PHE A 28 18.64 -8.40 -12.09
CA PHE A 28 19.00 -8.17 -10.70
C PHE A 28 17.85 -7.54 -9.88
N LEU A 29 17.25 -6.47 -10.40
CA LEU A 29 16.16 -5.76 -9.75
C LEU A 29 14.90 -6.61 -9.62
N VAL A 30 14.57 -7.39 -10.65
CA VAL A 30 13.46 -8.35 -10.63
C VAL A 30 13.69 -9.42 -9.56
N THR A 31 14.89 -9.98 -9.49
CA THR A 31 15.24 -11.01 -8.49
C THR A 31 15.15 -10.46 -7.07
N PHE A 32 15.68 -9.26 -6.84
CA PHE A 32 15.58 -8.57 -5.56
C PHE A 32 14.12 -8.32 -5.17
N SER A 33 13.34 -7.72 -6.07
CA SER A 33 11.94 -7.38 -5.83
C SER A 33 11.11 -8.62 -5.52
N TYR A 34 11.32 -9.70 -6.27
CA TYR A 34 10.66 -10.97 -6.04
C TYR A 34 11.03 -11.61 -4.70
N SER A 35 12.32 -11.61 -4.34
CA SER A 35 12.81 -12.12 -3.06
C SER A 35 12.16 -11.37 -1.88
N PHE A 36 12.14 -10.04 -1.95
CA PHE A 36 11.49 -9.19 -0.95
C PHE A 36 9.99 -9.52 -0.84
N CYS A 37 9.29 -9.58 -1.98
CA CYS A 37 7.84 -9.77 -1.99
C CYS A 37 7.39 -11.18 -1.52
N ARG A 38 8.23 -12.20 -1.70
CA ARG A 38 7.94 -13.58 -1.28
C ARG A 38 8.29 -13.84 0.19
N LYS A 39 9.05 -12.96 0.83
CA LYS A 39 9.51 -13.14 2.21
C LYS A 39 8.31 -13.33 3.15
N LYS A 40 8.29 -14.49 3.82
CA LYS A 40 7.30 -14.86 4.83
C LYS A 40 7.74 -14.35 6.20
N ILE A 41 6.78 -14.19 7.10
CA ILE A 41 7.05 -13.81 8.49
C ILE A 41 6.90 -15.05 9.36
N GLY A 42 8.04 -15.56 9.85
CA GLY A 42 8.10 -16.80 10.61
C GLY A 42 7.52 -17.99 9.84
N ASP A 43 6.82 -18.87 10.55
CA ASP A 43 6.18 -20.07 10.00
C ASP A 43 4.79 -19.80 9.39
N THR A 44 4.33 -18.55 9.43
CA THR A 44 3.01 -18.21 8.89
C THR A 44 3.04 -18.18 7.35
N PRO A 45 1.92 -18.51 6.68
CA PRO A 45 1.80 -18.32 5.24
C PRO A 45 1.72 -16.83 4.83
N LEU A 46 1.69 -15.92 5.80
CA LEU A 46 1.58 -14.47 5.56
C LEU A 46 2.90 -13.91 5.05
N ARG A 47 2.80 -13.15 3.96
CA ARG A 47 3.93 -12.46 3.33
C ARG A 47 4.01 -11.04 3.85
N ILE A 48 5.22 -10.48 3.88
CA ILE A 48 5.45 -9.06 4.22
C ILE A 48 4.54 -8.13 3.42
N VAL A 49 4.36 -8.41 2.13
CA VAL A 49 3.49 -7.64 1.22
C VAL A 49 2.05 -7.60 1.71
N SER A 50 1.52 -8.70 2.25
CA SER A 50 0.14 -8.75 2.77
C SER A 50 -0.03 -7.86 4.00
N ILE A 51 0.98 -7.81 4.87
CA ILE A 51 0.95 -6.93 6.05
C ILE A 51 1.01 -5.47 5.64
N ILE A 52 1.93 -5.13 4.73
CA ILE A 52 2.05 -3.76 4.21
C ILE A 52 0.73 -3.33 3.54
N LEU A 53 0.11 -4.21 2.76
CA LEU A 53 -1.18 -3.96 2.14
C LEU A 53 -2.27 -3.71 3.20
N PHE A 54 -2.33 -4.52 4.24
CA PHE A 54 -3.30 -4.37 5.32
C PHE A 54 -3.14 -3.05 6.08
N ILE A 55 -1.91 -2.66 6.41
CA ILE A 55 -1.61 -1.37 7.06
C ILE A 55 -2.06 -0.20 6.17
N ASN A 56 -1.77 -0.27 4.86
CA ASN A 56 -2.20 0.75 3.91
C ASN A 56 -3.72 0.84 3.79
N PHE A 57 -4.41 -0.29 3.84
CA PHE A 57 -5.86 -0.34 3.85
C PHE A 57 -6.45 0.35 5.08
N LEU A 58 -5.91 0.08 6.29
CA LEU A 58 -6.35 0.75 7.52
C LEU A 58 -6.16 2.27 7.45
N ILE A 59 -5.04 2.74 6.90
CA ILE A 59 -4.76 4.18 6.75
C ILE A 59 -5.72 4.81 5.75
N PHE A 60 -5.94 4.15 4.61
CA PHE A 60 -6.88 4.62 3.61
C PHE A 60 -8.30 4.74 4.17
N ILE A 61 -8.78 3.75 4.94
CA ILE A 61 -10.07 3.83 5.63
C ILE A 61 -10.09 4.98 6.62
N THR A 62 -9.03 5.13 7.40
CA THR A 62 -8.94 6.19 8.42
C THR A 62 -9.05 7.58 7.80
N GLU A 63 -8.32 7.84 6.71
CA GLU A 63 -8.40 9.12 5.99
C GLU A 63 -9.76 9.28 5.28
N SER A 64 -10.35 8.19 4.75
CA SER A 64 -11.70 8.21 4.16
C SER A 64 -12.76 8.60 5.21
N TYR A 65 -12.65 8.08 6.42
CA TYR A 65 -13.54 8.40 7.53
C TYR A 65 -13.37 9.86 7.98
N LYS A 66 -12.13 10.33 8.16
CA LYS A 66 -11.86 11.74 8.51
C LYS A 66 -12.41 12.71 7.47
N LEU A 67 -12.26 12.38 6.19
CA LEU A 67 -12.74 13.24 5.10
C LEU A 67 -14.28 13.27 5.04
N LYS A 68 -14.94 12.12 5.20
CA LYS A 68 -16.40 12.01 5.10
C LYS A 68 -17.14 12.59 6.31
N TYR A 69 -16.64 12.36 7.52
CA TYR A 69 -17.35 12.69 8.76
C TYR A 69 -16.74 13.91 9.45
N ASN A 70 -15.42 13.97 9.60
CA ASN A 70 -14.79 15.03 10.40
C ASN A 70 -14.81 16.39 9.65
N VAL A 71 -14.48 16.39 8.36
CA VAL A 71 -14.54 17.61 7.55
C VAL A 71 -15.98 18.06 7.34
N ARG A 72 -16.91 17.14 7.05
CA ARG A 72 -18.33 17.49 6.84
C ARG A 72 -18.97 18.10 8.09
N ASN A 73 -18.70 17.54 9.26
CA ASN A 73 -19.23 18.05 10.53
C ASN A 73 -18.62 19.41 10.92
N MET A 74 -17.35 19.66 10.59
CA MET A 74 -16.73 20.98 10.79
C MET A 74 -17.38 22.08 9.95
N TYR A 75 -17.80 21.77 8.72
CA TYR A 75 -18.52 22.75 7.88
C TYR A 75 -19.96 22.97 8.32
N SER A 76 -20.64 21.97 8.89
CA SER A 76 -22.02 22.13 9.38
C SER A 76 -22.10 22.76 10.76
N ALA A 77 -21.05 22.65 11.59
CA ALA A 77 -20.96 23.26 12.92
C ALA A 77 -20.49 24.73 12.90
N ASN A 78 -20.47 25.37 11.72
CA ASN A 78 -20.03 26.76 11.50
C ASN A 78 -20.89 27.84 12.18
N GLU A 79 -21.78 27.48 13.11
CA GLU A 79 -22.49 28.48 13.90
C GLU A 79 -21.75 28.98 15.14
N LEU A 80 -20.64 28.38 15.64
CA LEU A 80 -20.18 28.77 17.00
C LEU A 80 -18.70 28.59 17.39
N ILE A 81 -17.71 28.57 16.48
CA ILE A 81 -16.29 28.61 16.90
C ILE A 81 -15.62 29.91 16.46
N THR A 82 -15.83 30.95 17.27
CA THR A 82 -15.05 32.20 17.26
C THR A 82 -13.57 31.89 17.48
N GLY A 83 -12.78 31.83 16.40
CA GLY A 83 -11.32 31.67 16.47
C GLY A 83 -10.69 30.83 15.36
N ILE A 84 -11.45 30.03 14.61
CA ILE A 84 -10.94 29.27 13.46
C ILE A 84 -11.33 30.00 12.19
N THR A 85 -10.36 30.61 11.50
CA THR A 85 -10.59 31.24 10.20
C THR A 85 -10.98 30.20 9.15
N SER A 86 -11.85 30.59 8.22
CA SER A 86 -12.28 29.74 7.10
C SER A 86 -11.12 29.14 6.30
N ASP A 87 -9.98 29.82 6.26
CA ASP A 87 -8.76 29.36 5.59
C ASP A 87 -8.08 28.18 6.32
N HIS A 88 -8.13 28.12 7.65
CA HIS A 88 -7.64 26.96 8.39
C HIS A 88 -8.45 25.70 8.06
N LEU A 89 -9.78 25.82 7.89
CA LEU A 89 -10.64 24.70 7.52
C LEU A 89 -10.37 24.22 6.08
N LYS A 90 -10.15 25.14 5.14
CA LYS A 90 -9.76 24.80 3.75
C LYS A 90 -8.41 24.06 3.74
N LEU A 91 -7.42 24.57 4.46
CA LEU A 91 -6.10 23.95 4.57
C LEU A 91 -6.16 22.55 5.21
N TYR A 92 -6.99 22.40 6.24
CA TYR A 92 -7.22 21.11 6.91
C TYR A 92 -7.85 20.10 5.94
N LYS A 93 -8.92 20.48 5.23
CA LYS A 93 -9.57 19.65 4.21
C LYS A 93 -8.58 19.22 3.12
N TRP A 94 -7.86 20.17 2.52
CA TRP A 94 -6.91 19.89 1.44
C TRP A 94 -5.80 18.91 1.87
N ARG A 95 -5.31 19.02 3.11
CA ARG A 95 -4.31 18.10 3.65
C ARG A 95 -4.85 16.66 3.71
N HIS A 96 -6.08 16.49 4.15
CA HIS A 96 -6.72 15.17 4.23
C HIS A 96 -7.06 14.62 2.84
N GLU A 97 -7.51 15.44 1.90
CA GLU A 97 -7.72 15.03 0.50
C GLU A 97 -6.42 14.55 -0.14
N ARG A 98 -5.34 15.31 -0.01
CA ARG A 98 -4.02 14.91 -0.52
C ARG A 98 -3.56 13.59 0.11
N ASN A 99 -3.66 13.45 1.43
CA ASN A 99 -3.29 12.21 2.12
C ASN A 99 -4.16 11.03 1.67
N TRP A 100 -5.45 11.26 1.42
CA TRP A 100 -6.37 10.27 0.89
C TRP A 100 -5.96 9.79 -0.50
N TRP A 101 -5.64 10.71 -1.41
CA TRP A 101 -5.14 10.37 -2.76
C TRP A 101 -3.82 9.59 -2.72
N ILE A 102 -2.88 9.99 -1.86
CA ILE A 102 -1.62 9.25 -1.65
C ILE A 102 -1.92 7.84 -1.10
N GLY A 103 -2.81 7.74 -0.12
CA GLY A 103 -3.24 6.47 0.47
C GLY A 103 -3.87 5.52 -0.56
N LEU A 104 -4.76 6.05 -1.40
CA LEU A 104 -5.40 5.30 -2.49
C LEU A 104 -4.37 4.81 -3.51
N SER A 105 -3.48 5.71 -3.95
CA SER A 105 -2.43 5.37 -4.92
C SER A 105 -1.51 4.27 -4.36
N ASN A 106 -1.12 4.39 -3.10
CA ASN A 106 -0.30 3.37 -2.44
C ASN A 106 -1.04 2.03 -2.34
N LEU A 107 -2.32 2.04 -1.97
CA LEU A 107 -3.15 0.85 -1.92
C LEU A 107 -3.18 0.14 -3.28
N CYS A 108 -3.39 0.87 -4.38
CA CYS A 108 -3.36 0.34 -5.74
C CYS A 108 -2.01 -0.32 -6.07
N ILE A 109 -0.90 0.35 -5.75
CA ILE A 109 0.46 -0.19 -5.97
C ILE A 109 0.65 -1.50 -5.21
N TRP A 110 0.32 -1.53 -3.92
CA TRP A 110 0.49 -2.73 -3.11
C TRP A 110 -0.45 -3.86 -3.51
N ILE A 111 -1.67 -3.58 -4.01
CA ILE A 111 -2.57 -4.58 -4.60
C ILE A 111 -1.93 -5.20 -5.84
N MET A 112 -1.37 -4.39 -6.74
CA MET A 112 -0.71 -4.89 -7.95
C MET A 112 0.49 -5.79 -7.60
N ILE A 113 1.32 -5.37 -6.65
CA ILE A 113 2.47 -6.17 -6.18
C ILE A 113 1.99 -7.48 -5.53
N TRP A 114 0.98 -7.42 -4.67
CA TRP A 114 0.42 -8.58 -4.01
C TRP A 114 -0.12 -9.60 -5.01
N ARG A 115 -0.91 -9.16 -5.99
CA ARG A 115 -1.46 -10.02 -7.06
C ARG A 115 -0.36 -10.63 -7.92
N SER A 116 0.60 -9.82 -8.37
CA SER A 116 1.74 -10.28 -9.18
C SER A 116 2.54 -11.36 -8.45
N THR A 117 2.81 -11.14 -7.16
CA THR A 117 3.52 -12.12 -6.31
C THR A 117 2.70 -13.40 -6.10
N GLY A 118 1.37 -13.31 -6.05
CA GLY A 118 0.46 -14.46 -6.03
C GLY A 118 0.60 -15.33 -7.28
N ILE A 119 0.47 -14.71 -8.46
CA ILE A 119 0.54 -15.36 -9.77
C ILE A 119 1.91 -16.04 -9.97
N ILE A 120 3.00 -15.32 -9.72
CA ILE A 120 4.35 -15.86 -9.91
C ILE A 120 4.59 -17.05 -8.97
N ASN A 121 4.16 -16.98 -7.72
CA ASN A 121 4.32 -18.11 -6.80
C ASN A 121 3.50 -19.34 -7.19
N TYR A 122 2.30 -19.13 -7.71
CA TYR A 122 1.50 -20.22 -8.27
C TYR A 122 2.25 -20.87 -9.44
N TYR A 123 2.77 -20.06 -10.37
CA TYR A 123 3.50 -20.55 -11.53
C TYR A 123 4.79 -21.29 -11.17
N VAL A 124 5.57 -20.78 -10.20
CA VAL A 124 6.79 -21.46 -9.72
C VAL A 124 6.46 -22.82 -9.11
N LYS A 125 5.42 -22.91 -8.28
CA LYS A 125 4.98 -24.20 -7.72
C LYS A 125 4.52 -25.17 -8.81
N TYR A 126 3.78 -24.67 -9.80
CA TYR A 126 3.35 -25.47 -10.94
C TYR A 126 4.53 -26.05 -11.72
N LEU A 127 5.56 -25.24 -12.01
CA LEU A 127 6.77 -25.70 -12.69
C LEU A 127 7.57 -26.72 -11.86
N GLU A 128 7.67 -26.54 -10.55
CA GLU A 128 8.32 -27.50 -9.65
C GLU A 128 7.61 -28.86 -9.66
N GLN A 129 6.27 -28.87 -9.64
CA GLN A 129 5.48 -30.10 -9.73
C GLN A 129 5.67 -30.81 -11.07
N ARG A 130 5.60 -30.08 -12.19
CA ARG A 130 5.88 -30.60 -13.55
C ARG A 130 7.28 -31.23 -13.63
N LYS A 131 8.31 -30.59 -13.09
CA LYS A 131 9.69 -31.13 -13.09
C LYS A 131 9.81 -32.43 -12.29
N ARG A 132 9.09 -32.56 -11.17
CA ARG A 132 9.08 -33.80 -10.38
C ARG A 132 8.40 -34.94 -11.14
N GLN A 133 7.30 -34.67 -11.83
CA GLN A 133 6.62 -35.66 -12.64
C GLN A 133 7.50 -36.18 -13.79
N ILE A 134 8.22 -35.28 -14.48
CA ILE A 134 9.13 -35.66 -15.57
C ILE A 134 10.31 -36.50 -15.06
N LYS A 135 10.86 -36.21 -13.87
CA LYS A 135 11.96 -36.99 -13.28
C LYS A 135 11.57 -38.39 -12.80
N LEU A 136 10.27 -38.65 -12.65
CA LEU A 136 9.74 -39.95 -12.19
C LEU A 136 9.34 -40.87 -13.37
N LEU A 137 9.40 -40.37 -14.60
CA LEU A 137 9.24 -41.09 -15.87
C LEU A 137 10.62 -41.40 -16.46
#